data_AF-E0VC02-F1
#
_entry.id   AF-E0VC02-F1
#
_cell.length_a   1.000
_cell.length_b   1.000
_cell.length_c   1.000
_cell.angle_alpha   90.00
_cell.angle_beta   90.00
_cell.angle_gamma   90.00
#
_symmetry.space_group_name_H-M   'P 1'
#
loop_
_entity.id
_entity.type
_entity.pdbx_description
1 polymer ?
#
loop_
_entity_poly.entity_id
_entity_poly.type
_entity_poly.pdbx_seq_one_letter_code
_entity_poly.pdbx_strand_id
1 'polypeptide(L)'
;MSNEKLQSHSQSLAQVTKTLQIVKNSSFYVKSSKLKKSDGRIMYGRLFNQIQKEPIIEGTPITEKLAVDLRRIVFGSSTIPPKSEWLKMGFNYHNSNKEFSYGLKIVRNTTSGLFSVVQAYLIKYFLFNKKKNRNVVPEQLLKPDKVEQVEALWTSLSDLLWIVGEKKNCKICLPRSPPCLQSSSDYFSDGLTERLHIFDFTTLEDLRAFLKRYIYVFLEESGPGALLILYSAILTRGISQTSEDMKTVGSCFLSGEDEGLNCIITLLLTGRATPFLHNGVVYVGDEDHYAMAQWGIMSRSDIGFLLYNDRDDCKILNESKQPGSRLKTPNFPIWVTFNSGHYGVLFNTNSELLRNYHAERRFELYYYTVEGSCLTMSVDTRYKKFNKEEENNDREKTEDFLSIPLSSIEKLIHTKWEDAAIVFKGITSLT
;
A
#
# COMPACT_ATOMS: atom_id res chain seq x y z
N MET A 1 -30.11 38.90 20.94
CA MET A 1 -29.52 38.48 19.65
C MET A 1 -28.20 39.16 19.29
N SER A 2 -27.77 40.23 19.98
CA SER A 2 -26.55 40.99 19.61
C SER A 2 -25.25 40.48 20.25
N ASN A 3 -25.31 39.88 21.45
CA ASN A 3 -24.11 39.48 22.20
C ASN A 3 -23.50 38.13 21.78
N GLU A 4 -24.30 37.17 21.31
CA GLU A 4 -23.78 35.85 20.87
C GLU A 4 -23.03 35.93 19.54
N LYS A 5 -23.40 36.86 18.65
CA LYS A 5 -22.68 37.11 17.38
C LYS A 5 -21.33 37.79 17.60
N LEU A 6 -21.19 38.61 18.64
CA LEU A 6 -19.92 39.27 18.99
C LEU A 6 -18.93 38.27 19.60
N GLN A 7 -19.39 37.33 20.43
CA GLN A 7 -18.55 36.27 20.98
C GLN A 7 -18.05 35.29 19.92
N SER A 8 -18.91 34.87 18.97
CA SER A 8 -18.47 33.96 17.90
C SER A 8 -17.49 34.61 16.92
N HIS A 9 -17.65 35.91 16.63
CA HIS A 9 -16.67 36.66 15.83
C HIS A 9 -15.33 36.84 16.55
N SER A 10 -15.32 37.07 17.87
CA SER A 10 -14.08 37.17 18.64
C SER A 10 -13.31 35.84 18.72
N GLN A 11 -14.00 34.70 18.77
CA GLN A 11 -13.38 33.37 18.78
C GLN A 11 -12.81 33.00 17.40
N SER A 12 -13.54 33.34 16.33
CA SER A 12 -13.06 33.18 14.94
C SER A 12 -11.82 34.03 14.66
N LEU A 13 -11.81 35.31 15.06
CA LEU A 13 -10.65 36.18 14.89
C LEU A 13 -9.44 35.71 15.72
N ALA A 14 -9.66 35.15 16.92
CA ALA A 14 -8.59 34.58 17.73
C ALA A 14 -7.98 33.30 17.10
N GLN A 15 -8.78 32.48 16.42
CA GLN A 15 -8.31 31.31 15.69
C GLN A 15 -7.52 31.69 14.42
N VAL A 16 -7.98 32.69 13.68
CA VAL A 16 -7.28 33.21 12.48
C VAL A 16 -5.96 33.90 12.85
N THR A 17 -5.93 34.62 13.98
CA THR A 17 -4.70 35.29 14.44
C THR A 17 -3.67 34.27 14.96
N LYS A 18 -4.11 33.19 15.62
CA LYS A 18 -3.22 32.08 16.01
C LYS A 18 -2.65 31.31 14.81
N THR A 19 -3.45 31.06 13.78
CA THR A 19 -2.97 30.38 12.56
C THR A 19 -1.99 31.24 11.77
N LEU A 20 -2.20 32.56 11.67
CA LEU A 20 -1.25 33.47 11.03
C LEU A 20 0.09 33.61 11.78
N GLN A 21 0.08 33.47 13.10
CA GLN A 21 1.30 33.50 13.91
C GLN A 21 2.11 32.18 13.82
N ILE A 22 1.43 31.06 13.55
CA ILE A 22 2.06 29.75 13.27
C ILE A 22 2.73 29.73 11.90
N VAL A 23 2.14 30.38 10.88
CA VAL A 23 2.74 30.49 9.54
C VAL A 23 4.00 31.35 9.52
N LYS A 24 4.15 32.31 10.43
CA LYS A 24 5.39 33.12 10.55
C LYS A 24 6.56 32.37 11.21
N ASN A 25 6.30 31.28 11.93
CA ASN A 25 7.35 30.49 12.60
C ASN A 25 7.88 29.31 11.76
N SER A 26 7.33 29.07 10.56
CA SER A 26 7.73 27.95 9.70
C SER A 26 8.89 28.26 8.76
N SER A 27 9.50 29.45 8.85
CA SER A 27 10.75 29.77 8.14
C SER A 27 11.97 29.42 8.99
N PHE A 28 12.45 28.18 8.93
CA PHE A 28 13.75 27.82 9.50
C PHE A 28 14.76 27.42 8.41
N TYR A 29 15.79 28.27 8.30
CA TYR A 29 16.99 28.11 7.49
C TYR A 29 17.82 26.88 7.92
N VAL A 30 18.21 26.05 6.97
CA VAL A 30 19.24 25.03 7.17
C VAL A 30 20.62 25.70 7.04
N LYS A 31 21.31 25.92 8.16
CA LYS A 31 22.73 26.32 8.16
C LYS A 31 23.59 25.10 7.83
N SER A 32 24.24 25.15 6.67
CA SER A 32 25.32 24.24 6.27
C SER A 32 26.55 24.43 7.17
N SER A 33 26.95 23.39 7.92
CA SER A 33 28.26 23.35 8.59
C SER A 33 29.08 22.18 8.05
N LYS A 34 30.26 22.52 7.51
CA LYS A 34 31.29 21.64 6.92
C LYS A 34 31.65 20.45 7.84
N LEU A 35 31.55 19.23 7.32
CA LEU A 35 32.03 18.00 7.97
C LEU A 35 33.56 17.83 7.79
N LYS A 36 34.30 17.76 8.90
CA LYS A 36 35.65 17.17 8.94
C LYS A 36 35.53 15.65 9.02
N LYS A 37 36.34 14.95 8.21
CA LYS A 37 36.51 13.49 8.24
C LYS A 37 37.30 13.07 9.50
N SER A 38 36.77 12.10 10.25
CA SER A 38 37.58 11.19 11.07
C SER A 38 36.84 9.88 11.31
N ASP A 39 37.39 8.84 10.69
CA ASP A 39 37.52 7.42 11.06
C ASP A 39 36.40 6.63 11.79
N GLY A 40 36.02 5.53 11.14
CA GLY A 40 35.99 4.21 11.78
C GLY A 40 34.76 3.72 12.56
N ARG A 41 33.75 4.54 12.88
CA ARG A 41 32.51 4.06 13.54
C ARG A 41 31.28 4.78 12.99
N ILE A 42 30.47 4.06 12.20
CA ILE A 42 29.25 4.60 11.59
C ILE A 42 28.20 4.81 12.69
N MET A 43 28.06 6.05 13.12
CA MET A 43 27.07 6.52 14.10
C MET A 43 25.69 6.60 13.43
N TYR A 44 24.97 5.48 13.38
CA TYR A 44 23.59 5.42 12.88
C TYR A 44 22.57 6.19 13.74
N GLY A 45 22.93 6.61 14.96
CA GLY A 45 22.00 7.23 15.91
C GLY A 45 21.80 8.76 15.81
N ARG A 46 22.53 9.51 14.97
CA ARG A 46 22.55 10.98 15.10
C ARG A 46 21.48 11.76 14.32
N LEU A 47 20.86 11.23 13.26
CA LEU A 47 19.83 11.98 12.51
C LEU A 47 18.37 11.62 12.85
N PHE A 48 18.10 10.42 13.37
CA PHE A 48 16.77 10.13 13.94
C PHE A 48 16.45 11.03 15.15
N ASN A 49 17.49 11.54 15.83
CA ASN A 49 17.39 12.55 16.88
C ASN A 49 17.05 13.97 16.39
N GLN A 50 16.93 14.22 15.08
CA GLN A 50 16.57 15.53 14.53
C GLN A 50 15.10 15.67 14.15
N ILE A 51 14.32 14.58 14.06
CA ILE A 51 12.86 14.71 14.03
C ILE A 51 12.43 15.01 15.47
N GLN A 52 11.99 16.24 15.72
CA GLN A 52 11.45 16.59 17.03
C GLN A 52 10.26 15.68 17.32
N LYS A 53 10.42 14.82 18.34
CA LYS A 53 9.35 13.95 18.84
C LYS A 53 8.38 14.82 19.63
N GLU A 54 7.47 15.46 18.91
CA GLU A 54 6.44 16.26 19.54
C GLU A 54 5.42 15.36 20.22
N PRO A 55 5.04 15.64 21.49
CA PRO A 55 4.05 14.83 22.17
C PRO A 55 2.71 14.92 21.43
N ILE A 56 1.98 13.80 21.41
CA ILE A 56 0.63 13.75 20.85
C ILE A 56 -0.33 14.37 21.89
N ILE A 57 -0.87 15.56 21.59
CA ILE A 57 -1.63 16.37 22.56
C ILE A 57 -3.15 16.19 22.40
N GLU A 58 -3.64 16.07 21.17
CA GLU A 58 -5.08 16.05 20.84
C GLU A 58 -5.58 14.62 20.57
N GLY A 59 -6.83 14.46 20.15
CA GLY A 59 -7.43 13.19 19.71
C GLY A 59 -8.49 12.63 20.66
N THR A 60 -9.46 11.90 20.10
CA THR A 60 -10.50 11.23 20.90
C THR A 60 -9.99 9.88 21.38
N PRO A 61 -10.05 9.57 22.68
CA PRO A 61 -9.62 8.26 23.17
C PRO A 61 -10.53 7.16 22.62
N ILE A 62 -9.94 6.02 22.29
CA ILE A 62 -10.68 4.84 21.85
C ILE A 62 -11.63 4.35 22.96
N THR A 63 -12.84 3.93 22.57
CA THR A 63 -13.79 3.29 23.48
C THR A 63 -13.60 1.78 23.48
N GLU A 64 -13.97 1.11 24.58
CA GLU A 64 -13.85 -0.35 24.70
C GLU A 64 -14.59 -1.08 23.56
N LYS A 65 -15.82 -0.66 23.26
CA LYS A 65 -16.60 -1.21 22.14
C LYS A 65 -15.83 -1.12 20.82
N LEU A 66 -15.25 0.05 20.52
CA LEU A 66 -14.52 0.26 19.28
C LEU A 66 -13.23 -0.57 19.25
N ALA A 67 -12.51 -0.69 20.38
CA ALA A 67 -11.33 -1.54 20.51
C ALA A 67 -11.65 -3.03 20.27
N VAL A 68 -12.74 -3.53 20.86
CA VAL A 68 -13.22 -4.91 20.68
C VAL A 68 -13.60 -5.17 19.22
N ASP A 69 -14.40 -4.28 18.62
CA ASP A 69 -14.85 -4.42 17.23
C ASP A 69 -13.68 -4.40 16.25
N LEU A 70 -12.74 -3.48 16.45
CA LEU A 70 -11.56 -3.31 15.60
C LEU A 70 -10.64 -4.54 15.69
N ARG A 71 -10.42 -5.09 16.89
CA ARG A 71 -9.64 -6.33 17.04
C ARG A 71 -10.35 -7.55 16.49
N ARG A 72 -11.66 -7.64 16.64
CA ARG A 72 -12.45 -8.73 16.05
C ARG A 72 -12.38 -8.70 14.53
N ILE A 73 -12.50 -7.53 13.90
CA ILE A 73 -12.36 -7.39 12.45
C ILE A 73 -10.95 -7.74 11.96
N VAL A 74 -9.90 -7.37 12.70
CA VAL A 74 -8.51 -7.61 12.22
C VAL A 74 -8.03 -9.02 12.55
N PHE A 75 -8.18 -9.45 13.80
CA PHE A 75 -7.60 -10.70 14.32
C PHE A 75 -8.61 -11.80 14.59
N GLY A 76 -9.92 -11.52 14.49
CA GLY A 76 -10.99 -12.48 14.83
C GLY A 76 -11.28 -12.57 16.32
N SER A 77 -10.45 -11.98 17.17
CA SER A 77 -10.61 -12.00 18.63
C SER A 77 -10.08 -10.73 19.29
N SER A 78 -10.79 -10.26 20.32
CA SER A 78 -10.39 -9.18 21.22
C SER A 78 -9.70 -9.68 22.50
N THR A 79 -9.69 -11.00 22.73
CA THR A 79 -9.10 -11.62 23.93
C THR A 79 -7.74 -12.26 23.66
N ILE A 80 -7.46 -12.62 22.40
CA ILE A 80 -6.16 -13.19 21.99
C ILE A 80 -5.25 -12.07 21.49
N PRO A 81 -4.05 -11.88 22.08
CA PRO A 81 -3.18 -10.78 21.69
C PRO A 81 -2.82 -10.82 20.20
N PRO A 82 -2.65 -9.65 19.55
CA PRO A 82 -2.21 -9.55 18.17
C PRO A 82 -0.96 -10.38 17.86
N LYS A 83 -0.84 -10.84 16.61
CA LYS A 83 0.40 -11.44 16.12
C LYS A 83 1.56 -10.44 16.30
N SER A 84 2.65 -10.88 16.91
CA SER A 84 3.80 -10.02 17.25
C SER A 84 4.41 -9.33 16.02
N GLU A 85 4.28 -9.94 14.84
CA GLU A 85 4.67 -9.38 13.55
C GLU A 85 4.05 -8.01 13.28
N TRP A 86 2.77 -7.81 13.64
CA TRP A 86 2.05 -6.55 13.39
C TRP A 86 2.40 -5.46 14.39
N LEU A 87 2.84 -5.83 15.60
CA LEU A 87 3.23 -4.89 16.65
C LEU A 87 4.65 -4.34 16.48
N LYS A 88 5.51 -5.02 15.71
CA LYS A 88 6.94 -4.73 15.57
C LYS A 88 7.34 -4.48 14.13
N MET A 89 6.50 -3.78 13.37
CA MET A 89 6.72 -3.51 11.96
C MET A 89 6.51 -2.04 11.61
N GLY A 90 7.60 -1.27 11.71
CA GLY A 90 7.69 0.10 11.18
C GLY A 90 8.15 0.14 9.73
N PHE A 91 7.92 1.27 9.08
CA PHE A 91 8.30 1.51 7.69
C PHE A 91 9.77 1.96 7.61
N ASN A 92 10.68 1.02 7.36
CA ASN A 92 12.10 1.33 7.26
C ASN A 92 12.57 1.28 5.81
N TYR A 93 13.25 2.33 5.35
CA TYR A 93 13.86 2.34 4.02
C TYR A 93 15.19 1.61 3.98
N HIS A 94 15.60 1.21 2.76
CA HIS A 94 17.00 0.91 2.47
C HIS A 94 17.88 2.17 2.54
N ASN A 95 19.20 1.95 2.57
CA ASN A 95 20.19 3.01 2.69
C ASN A 95 20.03 4.07 1.58
N SER A 96 19.92 5.34 1.96
CA SER A 96 19.78 6.48 1.03
C SER A 96 20.90 6.58 0.00
N ASN A 97 20.60 7.13 -1.18
CA ASN A 97 21.53 7.33 -2.30
C ASN A 97 22.19 6.04 -2.83
N LYS A 98 21.63 4.87 -2.51
CA LYS A 98 22.04 3.57 -3.07
C LYS A 98 20.95 3.03 -4.00
N GLU A 99 21.28 1.96 -4.71
CA GLU A 99 20.28 1.17 -5.41
C GLU A 99 19.21 0.67 -4.42
N PHE A 100 17.95 0.68 -4.88
CA PHE A 100 16.78 0.33 -4.07
C PHE A 100 16.50 1.24 -2.86
N SER A 101 17.10 2.44 -2.80
CA SER A 101 16.78 3.41 -1.75
C SER A 101 15.32 3.90 -1.77
N TYR A 102 14.61 3.72 -2.88
CA TYR A 102 13.15 3.92 -2.97
C TYR A 102 12.33 2.80 -2.31
N GLY A 103 12.98 1.70 -1.94
CA GLY A 103 12.39 0.49 -1.38
C GLY A 103 12.32 0.50 0.15
N LEU A 104 11.24 -0.08 0.67
CA LEU A 104 11.10 -0.46 2.06
C LEU A 104 11.78 -1.82 2.31
N LYS A 105 12.37 -1.95 3.50
CA LYS A 105 12.83 -3.23 4.06
C LYS A 105 11.59 -3.99 4.54
N ILE A 106 11.23 -5.04 3.82
CA ILE A 106 10.05 -5.83 4.15
C ILE A 106 10.51 -7.23 4.56
N VAL A 107 9.92 -7.75 5.65
CA VAL A 107 10.11 -9.15 6.04
C VAL A 107 8.98 -9.96 5.42
N ARG A 108 9.30 -11.14 4.87
CA ARG A 108 8.29 -12.06 4.35
C ARG A 108 7.42 -12.58 5.49
N ASN A 109 6.25 -11.97 5.66
CA ASN A 109 5.27 -12.34 6.67
C ASN A 109 3.87 -11.83 6.29
N THR A 110 2.92 -11.89 7.22
CA THR A 110 1.51 -11.48 6.99
C THR A 110 1.33 -9.99 6.70
N THR A 111 2.31 -9.13 6.99
CA THR A 111 2.27 -7.68 6.70
C THR A 111 2.71 -7.35 5.27
N SER A 112 3.35 -8.29 4.56
CA SER A 112 3.99 -8.06 3.25
C SER A 112 3.03 -7.51 2.18
N GLY A 113 1.75 -7.90 2.24
CA GLY A 113 0.71 -7.36 1.37
C GLY A 113 0.51 -5.86 1.57
N LEU A 114 0.30 -5.41 2.81
CA LEU A 114 0.17 -3.99 3.15
C LEU A 114 1.42 -3.21 2.74
N PHE A 115 2.61 -3.75 3.02
CA PHE A 115 3.86 -3.12 2.62
C PHE A 115 4.01 -3.00 1.10
N SER A 116 3.55 -3.98 0.33
CA SER A 116 3.61 -3.93 -1.13
C SER A 116 2.69 -2.84 -1.69
N VAL A 117 1.53 -2.61 -1.07
CA VAL A 117 0.67 -1.47 -1.42
C VAL A 117 1.40 -0.15 -1.12
N VAL A 118 1.95 0.02 0.09
CA VAL A 118 2.69 1.24 0.44
C VAL A 118 3.88 1.44 -0.50
N GLN A 119 4.62 0.38 -0.83
CA GLN A 119 5.73 0.40 -1.77
C GLN A 119 5.29 0.86 -3.17
N ALA A 120 4.11 0.42 -3.65
CA ALA A 120 3.56 0.87 -4.92
C ALA A 120 3.21 2.38 -4.90
N TYR A 121 2.66 2.90 -3.79
CA TYR A 121 2.45 4.34 -3.64
C TYR A 121 3.76 5.13 -3.58
N LEU A 122 4.80 4.60 -2.94
CA LEU A 122 6.14 5.21 -2.95
C LEU A 122 6.71 5.28 -4.36
N ILE A 123 6.64 4.21 -5.13
CA ILE A 123 7.07 4.19 -6.54
C ILE A 123 6.27 5.20 -7.37
N LYS A 124 4.95 5.29 -7.15
CA LYS A 124 4.09 6.31 -7.77
C LYS A 124 4.57 7.73 -7.42
N TYR A 125 4.92 7.99 -6.16
CA TYR A 125 5.44 9.29 -5.73
C TYR A 125 6.76 9.61 -6.42
N PHE A 126 7.72 8.68 -6.47
CA PHE A 126 9.03 8.95 -7.06
C PHE A 126 8.97 9.14 -8.57
N LEU A 127 8.19 8.33 -9.29
CA LEU A 127 8.15 8.34 -10.76
C LEU A 127 7.17 9.36 -11.34
N PHE A 128 6.03 9.60 -10.70
CA PHE A 128 4.89 10.30 -11.32
C PHE A 128 4.40 11.53 -10.56
N ASN A 129 5.06 11.93 -9.47
CA ASN A 129 4.70 13.16 -8.79
C ASN A 129 5.04 14.39 -9.65
N LYS A 130 4.00 15.13 -10.05
CA LYS A 130 4.07 16.29 -10.96
C LYS A 130 4.96 17.43 -10.47
N LYS A 131 5.31 17.46 -9.17
CA LYS A 131 6.18 18.47 -8.57
C LYS A 131 7.67 18.22 -8.83
N LYS A 132 8.08 17.01 -9.22
CA LYS A 132 9.48 16.70 -9.57
C LYS A 132 9.79 17.06 -11.02
N ASN A 133 11.01 17.52 -11.27
CA ASN A 133 11.48 17.97 -12.59
C ASN A 133 11.35 16.85 -13.64
N ARG A 134 10.56 17.09 -14.69
CA ARG A 134 10.33 16.14 -15.81
C ARG A 134 11.58 15.80 -16.62
N ASN A 135 12.69 16.51 -16.40
CA ASN A 135 13.94 16.36 -17.16
C ASN A 135 14.92 15.37 -16.52
N VAL A 136 14.57 14.72 -15.40
CA VAL A 136 15.43 13.76 -14.70
C VAL A 136 15.13 12.34 -15.21
N VAL A 137 16.20 11.56 -15.45
CA VAL A 137 16.07 10.16 -15.88
C VAL A 137 15.38 9.34 -14.78
N PRO A 138 14.39 8.47 -15.09
CA PRO A 138 13.64 7.71 -14.09
C PRO A 138 14.51 6.93 -13.09
N GLU A 139 15.65 6.39 -13.54
CA GLU A 139 16.61 5.65 -12.71
C GLU A 139 17.22 6.51 -11.59
N GLN A 140 17.36 7.81 -11.81
CA GLN A 140 17.85 8.75 -10.79
C GLN A 140 16.74 9.08 -9.78
N LEU A 141 15.48 9.11 -10.21
CA LEU A 141 14.32 9.32 -9.31
C LEU A 141 14.15 8.16 -8.32
N LEU A 142 14.65 6.98 -8.67
CA LEU A 142 14.69 5.78 -7.82
C LEU A 142 15.94 5.73 -6.92
N LYS A 143 16.70 6.81 -6.79
CA LYS A 143 17.81 6.92 -5.84
C LYS A 143 17.61 8.07 -4.85
N PRO A 144 16.49 8.10 -4.09
CA PRO A 144 16.17 9.22 -3.21
C PRO A 144 17.17 9.37 -2.05
N ASP A 145 17.32 10.62 -1.61
CA ASP A 145 17.99 10.92 -0.36
C ASP A 145 17.07 10.66 0.86
N LYS A 146 17.58 10.84 2.07
CA LYS A 146 16.79 10.59 3.29
C LYS A 146 15.61 11.55 3.45
N VAL A 147 15.74 12.80 2.99
CA VAL A 147 14.67 13.80 3.12
C VAL A 147 13.53 13.42 2.18
N GLU A 148 13.86 13.06 0.94
CA GLU A 148 12.91 12.58 -0.05
C GLU A 148 12.24 11.27 0.36
N GLN A 149 12.96 10.34 1.00
CA GLN A 149 12.38 9.11 1.55
C GLN A 149 11.29 9.42 2.59
N VAL A 150 11.58 10.29 3.56
CA VAL A 150 10.60 10.68 4.59
C VAL A 150 9.44 11.43 3.94
N GLU A 151 9.71 12.32 2.99
CA GLU A 151 8.69 13.07 2.25
C GLU A 151 7.74 12.16 1.47
N ALA A 152 8.30 11.20 0.75
CA ALA A 152 7.56 10.20 0.02
C ALA A 152 6.68 9.37 0.95
N LEU A 153 7.18 8.99 2.13
CA LEU A 153 6.42 8.14 3.04
C LEU A 153 5.17 8.83 3.56
N TRP A 154 5.28 10.01 4.18
CA TRP A 154 4.08 10.66 4.72
C TRP A 154 3.14 11.09 3.60
N THR A 155 3.64 11.46 2.41
CA THR A 155 2.78 11.79 1.27
C THR A 155 2.01 10.58 0.78
N SER A 156 2.68 9.44 0.59
CA SER A 156 2.08 8.19 0.13
C SER A 156 1.07 7.63 1.12
N LEU A 157 1.39 7.65 2.43
CA LEU A 157 0.45 7.23 3.47
C LEU A 157 -0.79 8.14 3.52
N SER A 158 -0.61 9.46 3.33
CA SER A 158 -1.73 10.40 3.24
C SER A 158 -2.62 10.10 2.04
N ASP A 159 -2.03 9.95 0.85
CA ASP A 159 -2.78 9.70 -0.38
C ASP A 159 -3.53 8.37 -0.33
N LEU A 160 -2.90 7.34 0.23
CA LEU A 160 -3.51 6.03 0.47
C LEU A 160 -4.73 6.17 1.38
N LEU A 161 -4.58 6.75 2.57
CA LEU A 161 -5.68 6.84 3.55
C LEU A 161 -6.80 7.76 3.04
N TRP A 162 -6.45 8.78 2.25
CA TRP A 162 -7.43 9.66 1.62
C TRP A 162 -8.28 8.93 0.57
N ILE A 163 -7.69 7.98 -0.17
CA ILE A 163 -8.44 7.10 -1.07
C ILE A 163 -9.38 6.20 -0.28
N VAL A 164 -8.93 5.68 0.88
CA VAL A 164 -9.77 4.84 1.74
C VAL A 164 -11.05 5.55 2.18
N GLY A 165 -10.96 6.84 2.49
CA GLY A 165 -12.14 7.65 2.84
C GLY A 165 -12.85 8.29 1.66
N GLU A 166 -12.77 7.66 0.47
CA GLU A 166 -13.40 8.12 -0.76
C GLU A 166 -13.09 9.58 -1.13
N LYS A 167 -11.91 10.08 -0.74
CA LYS A 167 -11.47 11.49 -0.89
C LYS A 167 -12.36 12.52 -0.17
N LYS A 168 -13.06 12.10 0.90
CA LYS A 168 -13.97 12.96 1.67
C LYS A 168 -13.51 13.17 3.11
N ASN A 169 -13.09 12.10 3.77
CA ASN A 169 -12.66 12.15 5.17
C ASN A 169 -11.52 11.15 5.41
N CYS A 170 -10.86 11.24 6.56
CA CYS A 170 -9.88 10.28 6.99
C CYS A 170 -9.82 10.25 8.52
N LYS A 171 -9.66 9.06 9.09
CA LYS A 171 -9.38 8.86 10.51
C LYS A 171 -7.99 8.28 10.67
N ILE A 172 -7.15 8.91 11.50
CA ILE A 172 -5.86 8.35 11.91
C ILE A 172 -5.93 7.95 13.38
N CYS A 173 -5.37 6.80 13.73
CA CYS A 173 -5.11 6.43 15.12
C CYS A 173 -3.60 6.50 15.45
N LEU A 174 -3.26 7.11 16.58
CA LEU A 174 -1.89 7.10 17.13
C LEU A 174 -1.89 6.67 18.60
N PRO A 175 -0.86 5.95 19.07
CA PRO A 175 -0.76 5.53 20.45
C PRO A 175 -0.29 6.66 21.36
N ARG A 176 -0.86 6.75 22.57
CA ARG A 176 -0.47 7.68 23.63
C ARG A 176 -0.31 6.96 24.97
N SER A 177 0.52 7.51 25.84
CA SER A 177 0.60 7.07 27.24
C SER A 177 0.06 8.16 28.16
N PRO A 178 -0.70 7.84 29.23
CA PRO A 178 -1.09 6.50 29.71
C PRO A 178 -2.18 5.81 28.87
N PRO A 179 -2.45 4.50 29.07
CA PRO A 179 -3.55 3.80 28.39
C PRO A 179 -4.92 4.41 28.73
N CYS A 180 -5.81 4.43 27.73
CA CYS A 180 -7.18 4.96 27.83
C CYS A 180 -8.15 3.93 28.39
N LEU A 181 -7.87 2.64 28.15
CA LEU A 181 -8.71 1.51 28.54
C LEU A 181 -8.01 0.63 29.55
N GLN A 182 -8.81 -0.07 30.37
CA GLN A 182 -8.36 -1.13 31.25
C GLN A 182 -8.75 -2.49 30.64
N SER A 183 -8.01 -3.55 30.97
CA SER A 183 -8.39 -4.90 30.57
C SER A 183 -9.73 -5.30 31.21
N SER A 184 -10.58 -5.96 30.43
CA SER A 184 -11.88 -6.50 30.85
C SER A 184 -11.99 -7.98 30.45
N SER A 185 -13.12 -8.63 30.77
CA SER A 185 -13.39 -10.00 30.30
C SER A 185 -13.43 -10.10 28.78
N ASP A 186 -13.88 -9.03 28.13
CA ASP A 186 -14.16 -8.99 26.70
C ASP A 186 -12.99 -8.38 25.90
N TYR A 187 -12.01 -7.78 26.61
CA TYR A 187 -10.84 -7.14 26.03
C TYR A 187 -9.58 -7.36 26.87
N PHE A 188 -8.57 -8.00 26.29
CA PHE A 188 -7.24 -8.15 26.91
C PHE A 188 -6.27 -7.09 26.39
N SER A 189 -5.63 -6.31 27.26
CA SER A 189 -4.66 -5.28 26.83
C SER A 189 -3.52 -5.87 26.00
N ASP A 190 -3.18 -5.22 24.89
CA ASP A 190 -2.16 -5.68 23.93
C ASP A 190 -0.94 -4.75 23.83
N GLY A 191 -0.92 -3.67 24.61
CA GLY A 191 0.16 -2.68 24.61
C GLY A 191 -0.03 -1.56 23.60
N LEU A 192 -1.04 -1.63 22.72
CA LEU A 192 -1.25 -0.72 21.61
C LEU A 192 -2.68 -0.20 21.55
N THR A 193 -3.65 -1.10 21.41
CA THR A 193 -5.05 -0.77 21.11
C THR A 193 -5.65 0.03 22.25
N GLU A 194 -5.33 -0.26 23.51
CA GLU A 194 -5.81 0.53 24.66
C GLU A 194 -5.22 1.95 24.73
N ARG A 195 -4.19 2.24 23.93
CA ARG A 195 -3.48 3.52 23.91
C ARG A 195 -3.92 4.43 22.75
N LEU A 196 -4.79 3.95 21.87
CA LEU A 196 -5.14 4.64 20.64
C LEU A 196 -5.96 5.90 20.89
N HIS A 197 -5.55 6.98 20.25
CA HIS A 197 -6.34 8.20 20.09
C HIS A 197 -6.65 8.39 18.61
N ILE A 198 -7.88 8.76 18.29
CA ILE A 198 -8.41 8.90 16.93
C ILE A 198 -8.49 10.38 16.57
N PHE A 199 -8.05 10.70 15.36
CA PHE A 199 -8.01 12.04 14.78
C PHE A 199 -8.78 12.03 13.47
N ASP A 200 -9.71 12.97 13.32
CA ASP A 200 -10.56 13.08 12.15
C ASP A 200 -10.10 14.24 11.25
N PHE A 201 -10.05 13.98 9.94
CA PHE A 201 -9.63 14.93 8.92
C PHE A 201 -10.67 15.01 7.81
N THR A 202 -10.87 16.22 7.28
CA THR A 202 -11.78 16.52 6.16
C THR A 202 -11.07 17.13 4.96
N THR A 203 -9.77 17.39 5.08
CA THR A 203 -8.91 17.88 3.98
C THR A 203 -7.64 17.05 3.89
N LEU A 204 -7.10 16.91 2.67
CA LEU A 204 -5.87 16.17 2.41
C LEU A 204 -4.64 16.94 2.93
N GLU A 205 -4.68 18.26 2.89
CA GLU A 205 -3.61 19.14 3.35
C GLU A 205 -3.38 19.02 4.86
N ASP A 206 -4.46 19.01 5.66
CA ASP A 206 -4.37 18.85 7.11
C ASP A 206 -3.87 17.44 7.48
N LEU A 207 -4.36 16.42 6.77
CA LEU A 207 -3.89 15.03 6.89
C LEU A 207 -2.39 14.92 6.64
N ARG A 208 -1.89 15.55 5.56
CA ARG A 208 -0.47 15.57 5.20
C ARG A 208 0.37 16.30 6.24
N ALA A 209 -0.09 17.46 6.74
CA ALA A 209 0.59 18.21 7.78
C ALA A 209 0.69 17.38 9.08
N PHE A 210 -0.39 16.68 9.43
CA PHE A 210 -0.43 15.82 10.61
C PHE A 210 0.51 14.61 10.47
N LEU A 211 0.45 13.87 9.37
CA LEU A 211 1.33 12.72 9.13
C LEU A 211 2.79 13.15 9.05
N LYS A 212 3.09 14.29 8.42
CA LYS A 212 4.45 14.87 8.40
C LYS A 212 4.99 15.12 9.81
N ARG A 213 4.14 15.62 10.72
CA ARG A 213 4.50 15.91 12.11
C ARG A 213 4.77 14.64 12.92
N TYR A 214 3.94 13.61 12.78
CA TYR A 214 4.02 12.38 13.56
C TYR A 214 4.63 11.18 12.80
N ILE A 215 5.33 11.42 11.69
CA ILE A 215 5.90 10.36 10.85
C ILE A 215 6.87 9.45 11.60
N TYR A 216 7.52 9.98 12.65
CA TYR A 216 8.44 9.23 13.49
C TYR A 216 7.81 7.99 14.15
N VAL A 217 6.50 8.02 14.42
CA VAL A 217 5.75 6.87 15.00
C VAL A 217 5.70 5.70 14.01
N PHE A 218 5.57 6.01 12.72
CA PHE A 218 5.50 5.00 11.65
C PHE A 218 6.88 4.49 11.22
N LEU A 219 7.93 5.29 11.45
CA LEU A 219 9.32 4.96 11.13
C LEU A 219 10.05 4.18 12.24
N GLU A 220 9.45 4.02 13.42
CA GLU A 220 10.09 3.33 14.54
C GLU A 220 10.32 1.85 14.20
N GLU A 221 11.58 1.39 14.25
CA GLU A 221 11.97 0.07 13.71
C GLU A 221 11.22 -1.10 14.33
N SER A 222 11.02 -1.07 15.64
CA SER A 222 10.21 -2.06 16.39
C SER A 222 8.84 -1.51 16.77
N GLY A 223 8.35 -0.49 16.07
CA GLY A 223 7.07 0.14 16.32
C GLY A 223 5.91 -0.49 15.53
N PRO A 224 4.65 -0.18 15.88
CA PRO A 224 3.45 -0.77 15.29
C PRO A 224 2.98 -0.06 14.01
N GLY A 225 3.91 0.48 13.20
CA GLY A 225 3.57 1.36 12.06
C GLY A 225 2.58 0.75 11.07
N ALA A 226 2.78 -0.51 10.70
CA ALA A 226 1.89 -1.25 9.79
C ALA A 226 0.47 -1.41 10.36
N LEU A 227 0.36 -1.78 11.64
CA LEU A 227 -0.92 -1.97 12.31
C LEU A 227 -1.68 -0.65 12.50
N LEU A 228 -0.97 0.44 12.80
CA LEU A 228 -1.56 1.78 12.88
C LEU A 228 -2.17 2.23 11.55
N ILE A 229 -1.53 1.93 10.42
CA ILE A 229 -2.08 2.23 9.10
C ILE A 229 -3.31 1.36 8.80
N LEU A 230 -3.26 0.06 9.11
CA LEU A 230 -4.41 -0.81 8.94
C LEU A 230 -5.62 -0.34 9.77
N TYR A 231 -5.40 -0.03 11.05
CA TYR A 231 -6.43 0.49 11.95
C TYR A 231 -6.99 1.82 11.46
N SER A 232 -6.13 2.74 11.01
CA SER A 232 -6.55 4.02 10.45
C SER A 232 -7.41 3.82 9.19
N ALA A 233 -7.05 2.88 8.31
CA ALA A 233 -7.82 2.56 7.12
C ALA A 233 -9.20 1.97 7.46
N ILE A 234 -9.27 1.01 8.39
CA ILE A 234 -10.53 0.40 8.85
C ILE A 234 -11.43 1.45 9.53
N LEU A 235 -10.86 2.34 10.33
CA LEU A 235 -11.62 3.41 10.98
C LEU A 235 -12.13 4.44 9.97
N THR A 236 -11.32 4.74 8.95
CA THR A 236 -11.70 5.66 7.86
C THR A 236 -12.87 5.11 7.05
N ARG A 237 -12.81 3.82 6.65
CA ARG A 237 -13.94 3.15 5.97
C ARG A 237 -15.12 2.95 6.93
N GLY A 238 -14.86 2.69 8.19
CA GLY A 238 -15.85 2.43 9.22
C GLY A 238 -16.09 0.92 9.41
N ILE A 239 -16.04 0.49 10.66
CA ILE A 239 -16.14 -0.93 11.10
C ILE A 239 -17.36 -1.65 10.49
N SER A 240 -18.54 -1.03 10.53
CA SER A 240 -19.76 -1.63 9.98
C SER A 240 -19.69 -1.82 8.47
N GLN A 241 -19.12 -0.84 7.74
CA GLN A 241 -18.96 -0.91 6.29
C GLN A 241 -17.89 -1.93 5.91
N THR A 242 -16.78 -1.99 6.63
CA THR A 242 -15.73 -3.00 6.44
C THR A 242 -16.27 -4.41 6.69
N SER A 243 -17.03 -4.60 7.77
CA SER A 243 -17.67 -5.89 8.05
C SER A 243 -18.68 -6.28 6.96
N GLU A 244 -19.35 -5.30 6.34
CA GLU A 244 -20.26 -5.53 5.22
C GLU A 244 -19.52 -5.90 3.93
N ASP A 245 -18.41 -5.21 3.64
CA ASP A 245 -17.55 -5.51 2.48
C ASP A 245 -17.00 -6.95 2.55
N MET A 246 -16.78 -7.49 3.77
CA MET A 246 -16.17 -8.79 4.03
C MET A 246 -17.14 -9.95 4.30
N LYS A 247 -18.47 -9.74 4.24
CA LYS A 247 -19.48 -10.73 4.67
C LYS A 247 -19.30 -12.15 4.10
N THR A 248 -18.61 -12.31 2.97
CA THR A 248 -18.38 -13.60 2.31
C THR A 248 -17.08 -14.33 2.72
N VAL A 249 -16.11 -13.68 3.35
CA VAL A 249 -14.73 -14.21 3.61
C VAL A 249 -14.57 -14.80 5.02
N GLY A 250 -15.65 -14.86 5.81
CA GLY A 250 -15.55 -15.11 7.25
C GLY A 250 -15.15 -13.86 8.04
N SER A 251 -14.93 -14.02 9.35
CA SER A 251 -15.11 -12.93 10.31
C SER A 251 -13.97 -11.91 10.43
N CYS A 252 -12.77 -12.14 9.88
CA CYS A 252 -11.63 -11.22 10.07
C CYS A 252 -10.57 -11.20 8.95
N PHE A 253 -9.77 -10.12 8.89
CA PHE A 253 -8.74 -9.88 7.87
C PHE A 253 -7.56 -10.85 7.92
N LEU A 254 -7.15 -11.25 9.13
CA LEU A 254 -5.98 -12.11 9.34
C LEU A 254 -6.36 -13.56 9.64
N SER A 255 -7.58 -13.96 9.26
CA SER A 255 -7.94 -15.37 9.05
C SER A 255 -6.87 -16.02 8.18
N GLY A 256 -6.53 -17.29 8.44
CA GLY A 256 -5.40 -17.98 7.79
C GLY A 256 -5.54 -18.23 6.28
N GLU A 257 -6.46 -17.53 5.60
CA GLU A 257 -6.76 -17.65 4.18
C GLU A 257 -6.24 -16.42 3.41
N ASP A 258 -5.78 -16.63 2.17
CA ASP A 258 -5.25 -15.56 1.31
C ASP A 258 -6.31 -14.48 0.99
N GLU A 259 -7.59 -14.82 1.09
CA GLU A 259 -8.71 -13.92 0.83
C GLU A 259 -8.79 -12.76 1.84
N GLY A 260 -8.49 -13.01 3.12
CA GLY A 260 -8.46 -11.96 4.14
C GLY A 260 -7.37 -10.92 3.87
N LEU A 261 -6.20 -11.36 3.39
CA LEU A 261 -5.12 -10.46 2.99
C LEU A 261 -5.49 -9.67 1.72
N ASN A 262 -6.18 -10.29 0.75
CA ASN A 262 -6.69 -9.58 -0.42
C ASN A 262 -7.65 -8.45 -0.04
N CYS A 263 -8.49 -8.62 0.98
CA CYS A 263 -9.35 -7.55 1.50
C CYS A 263 -8.55 -6.36 2.04
N ILE A 264 -7.36 -6.59 2.63
CA ILE A 264 -6.46 -5.50 3.03
C ILE A 264 -5.96 -4.77 1.78
N ILE A 265 -5.53 -5.51 0.75
CA ILE A 265 -5.04 -4.92 -0.50
C ILE A 265 -6.12 -4.06 -1.17
N THR A 266 -7.32 -4.61 -1.34
CA THR A 266 -8.43 -3.90 -1.99
C THR A 266 -8.88 -2.69 -1.19
N LEU A 267 -8.88 -2.77 0.15
CA LEU A 267 -9.16 -1.63 1.02
C LEU A 267 -8.16 -0.50 0.76
N LEU A 268 -6.86 -0.79 0.75
CA LEU A 268 -5.82 0.23 0.61
C LEU A 268 -5.69 0.76 -0.84
N LEU A 269 -6.09 -0.02 -1.84
CA LEU A 269 -6.07 0.41 -3.25
C LEU A 269 -7.34 1.17 -3.67
N THR A 270 -8.50 0.77 -3.16
CA THR A 270 -9.80 1.22 -3.69
C THR A 270 -10.74 1.82 -2.64
N GLY A 271 -10.40 1.70 -1.37
CA GLY A 271 -11.22 2.13 -0.23
C GLY A 271 -12.34 1.18 0.16
N ARG A 272 -12.43 -0.03 -0.42
CA ARG A 272 -13.38 -1.07 -0.01
C ARG A 272 -12.66 -2.39 0.25
N ALA A 273 -13.00 -3.04 1.36
CA ALA A 273 -12.38 -4.30 1.79
C ALA A 273 -13.06 -5.51 1.13
N THR A 274 -13.19 -5.48 -0.20
CA THR A 274 -13.85 -6.56 -0.95
C THR A 274 -12.87 -7.69 -1.30
N PRO A 275 -13.25 -8.97 -1.16
CA PRO A 275 -12.48 -10.08 -1.70
C PRO A 275 -12.63 -10.23 -3.22
N PHE A 276 -13.65 -9.61 -3.80
CA PHE A 276 -14.03 -9.82 -5.18
C PHE A 276 -13.24 -8.88 -6.10
N LEU A 277 -12.39 -9.46 -6.94
CA LEU A 277 -11.49 -8.71 -7.81
C LEU A 277 -12.11 -8.37 -9.18
N HIS A 278 -13.32 -8.85 -9.47
CA HIS A 278 -14.05 -8.56 -10.70
C HIS A 278 -14.50 -7.09 -10.81
N ASN A 279 -14.94 -6.69 -12.00
CA ASN A 279 -15.43 -5.33 -12.23
C ASN A 279 -16.89 -5.20 -11.77
N GLY A 280 -17.20 -4.15 -11.00
CA GLY A 280 -18.57 -3.76 -10.70
C GLY A 280 -19.27 -4.73 -9.76
N VAL A 281 -20.59 -4.83 -9.87
CA VAL A 281 -21.41 -5.73 -9.05
C VAL A 281 -21.78 -6.95 -9.89
N VAL A 282 -21.56 -8.14 -9.34
CA VAL A 282 -22.00 -9.41 -9.94
C VAL A 282 -23.06 -10.00 -9.02
N TYR A 283 -24.18 -10.43 -9.59
CA TYR A 283 -25.24 -11.08 -8.82
C TYR A 283 -25.07 -12.57 -8.96
N VAL A 284 -24.79 -13.25 -7.85
CA VAL A 284 -24.60 -14.70 -7.80
C VAL A 284 -25.76 -15.31 -7.01
N GLY A 285 -26.52 -16.19 -7.64
CA GLY A 285 -27.59 -16.95 -7.03
C GLY A 285 -27.83 -18.23 -7.81
N ASP A 286 -28.31 -19.25 -7.12
CA ASP A 286 -28.75 -20.51 -7.71
C ASP A 286 -30.27 -20.49 -7.91
N GLU A 287 -30.83 -21.45 -8.64
CA GLU A 287 -32.29 -21.51 -8.89
C GLU A 287 -33.13 -21.52 -7.60
N ASP A 288 -32.55 -22.01 -6.49
CA ASP A 288 -33.18 -22.09 -5.17
C ASP A 288 -32.89 -20.90 -4.24
N HIS A 289 -31.97 -20.00 -4.60
CA HIS A 289 -31.52 -18.89 -3.73
C HIS A 289 -31.56 -17.54 -4.44
N TYR A 290 -32.08 -16.52 -3.76
CA TYR A 290 -32.05 -15.15 -4.27
C TYR A 290 -30.64 -14.71 -4.64
N ALA A 291 -30.48 -14.12 -5.83
CA ALA A 291 -29.21 -13.64 -6.31
C ALA A 291 -28.64 -12.57 -5.36
N MET A 292 -27.51 -12.88 -4.73
CA MET A 292 -26.80 -12.00 -3.82
C MET A 292 -25.82 -11.11 -4.60
N ALA A 293 -25.84 -9.81 -4.30
CA ALA A 293 -24.92 -8.85 -4.91
C ALA A 293 -23.52 -8.99 -4.31
N GLN A 294 -22.56 -9.41 -5.14
CA GLN A 294 -21.13 -9.39 -4.86
C GLN A 294 -20.52 -8.10 -5.39
N TRP A 295 -19.97 -7.30 -4.49
CA TRP A 295 -19.43 -5.98 -4.81
C TRP A 295 -17.95 -6.08 -5.13
N GLY A 296 -17.60 -6.05 -6.40
CA GLY A 296 -16.21 -6.00 -6.85
C GLY A 296 -15.66 -4.57 -6.90
N ILE A 297 -14.69 -4.36 -7.79
CA ILE A 297 -13.98 -3.10 -7.93
C ILE A 297 -14.84 -2.11 -8.71
N MET A 298 -15.21 -0.99 -8.09
CA MET A 298 -16.22 -0.07 -8.65
C MET A 298 -15.67 0.93 -9.68
N SER A 299 -14.40 1.31 -9.56
CA SER A 299 -13.75 2.28 -10.44
C SER A 299 -12.31 1.89 -10.73
N ARG A 300 -11.75 2.42 -11.81
CA ARG A 300 -10.34 2.25 -12.15
C ARG A 300 -9.46 2.84 -11.05
N SER A 301 -8.52 2.03 -10.54
CA SER A 301 -7.57 2.44 -9.51
C SER A 301 -6.34 3.15 -10.10
N ASP A 302 -5.65 3.95 -9.28
CA ASP A 302 -4.37 4.55 -9.63
C ASP A 302 -3.25 3.50 -9.72
N ILE A 303 -3.30 2.49 -8.85
CA ILE A 303 -2.37 1.36 -8.75
C ILE A 303 -3.17 0.08 -8.95
N GLY A 304 -2.63 -0.81 -9.77
CA GLY A 304 -3.29 -2.06 -10.15
C GLY A 304 -3.02 -3.20 -9.18
N PHE A 305 -3.67 -4.33 -9.42
CA PHE A 305 -3.41 -5.58 -8.72
C PHE A 305 -3.41 -6.75 -9.71
N LEU A 306 -2.37 -7.58 -9.67
CA LEU A 306 -2.24 -8.81 -10.45
C LEU A 306 -2.10 -9.99 -9.50
N LEU A 307 -2.84 -11.06 -9.78
CA LEU A 307 -2.88 -12.24 -8.91
C LEU A 307 -2.65 -13.50 -9.75
N TYR A 308 -1.68 -14.28 -9.31
CA TYR A 308 -1.38 -15.61 -9.83
C TYR A 308 -1.11 -16.56 -8.66
N ASN A 309 -1.78 -17.72 -8.68
CA ASN A 309 -1.63 -18.75 -7.67
C ASN A 309 -1.43 -20.11 -8.37
N ASP A 310 -0.32 -20.80 -8.08
CA ASP A 310 -0.06 -22.14 -8.66
C ASP A 310 -1.01 -23.22 -8.10
N ARG A 311 -1.74 -22.98 -7.01
CA ARG A 311 -2.59 -24.00 -6.36
C ARG A 311 -3.93 -24.26 -7.05
N ASP A 312 -4.32 -23.40 -8.00
CA ASP A 312 -5.65 -23.43 -8.59
C ASP A 312 -5.59 -23.96 -10.04
N ASP A 313 -5.43 -25.28 -10.22
CA ASP A 313 -5.45 -25.94 -11.54
C ASP A 313 -6.86 -25.99 -12.17
N CYS A 314 -7.89 -25.62 -11.42
CA CYS A 314 -9.28 -25.56 -11.88
C CYS A 314 -9.59 -24.21 -12.55
N LYS A 315 -9.47 -24.15 -13.88
CA LYS A 315 -9.77 -22.97 -14.71
C LYS A 315 -11.10 -22.26 -14.40
N ILE A 316 -12.13 -22.99 -13.98
CA ILE A 316 -13.49 -22.45 -13.75
C ILE A 316 -13.57 -21.61 -12.46
N LEU A 317 -12.87 -22.01 -11.39
CA LEU A 317 -12.79 -21.23 -10.14
C LEU A 317 -11.80 -20.07 -10.27
N ASN A 318 -10.90 -20.11 -11.25
CA ASN A 318 -9.93 -19.06 -11.51
C ASN A 318 -10.59 -17.79 -12.06
N GLU A 319 -11.59 -17.89 -12.94
CA GLU A 319 -12.17 -16.71 -13.59
C GLU A 319 -12.86 -15.75 -12.60
N SER A 320 -13.46 -16.26 -11.53
CA SER A 320 -14.09 -15.43 -10.48
C SER A 320 -13.09 -14.79 -9.53
N LYS A 321 -11.92 -15.41 -9.34
CA LYS A 321 -10.82 -14.90 -8.49
C LYS A 321 -9.82 -14.03 -9.26
N GLN A 322 -9.87 -14.01 -10.59
CA GLN A 322 -8.97 -13.20 -11.41
C GLN A 322 -9.32 -11.70 -11.33
N PRO A 323 -8.31 -10.81 -11.25
CA PRO A 323 -8.55 -9.37 -11.28
C PRO A 323 -9.22 -8.92 -12.59
N GLY A 324 -10.26 -8.10 -12.45
CA GLY A 324 -10.93 -7.45 -13.58
C GLY A 324 -10.07 -6.34 -14.20
N SER A 325 -10.53 -5.82 -15.35
CA SER A 325 -9.80 -4.78 -16.09
C SER A 325 -9.54 -3.50 -15.27
N ARG A 326 -10.37 -3.17 -14.28
CA ARG A 326 -10.19 -2.00 -13.40
C ARG A 326 -8.94 -2.09 -12.52
N LEU A 327 -8.45 -3.31 -12.25
CA LEU A 327 -7.18 -3.58 -11.55
C LEU A 327 -6.05 -3.92 -12.51
N LYS A 328 -6.32 -4.60 -13.63
CA LYS A 328 -5.30 -4.93 -14.65
C LYS A 328 -4.84 -3.70 -15.43
N THR A 329 -5.67 -2.67 -15.58
CA THR A 329 -5.33 -1.43 -16.31
C THR A 329 -5.38 -0.20 -15.39
N PRO A 330 -4.44 -0.02 -14.46
CA PRO A 330 -4.40 1.15 -13.57
C PRO A 330 -4.11 2.47 -14.30
N ASN A 331 -4.26 3.61 -13.62
CA ASN A 331 -3.94 4.93 -14.20
C ASN A 331 -2.43 5.15 -14.37
N PHE A 332 -1.63 4.56 -13.48
CA PHE A 332 -0.17 4.52 -13.57
C PHE A 332 0.26 3.06 -13.78
N PRO A 333 1.31 2.78 -14.55
CA PRO A 333 1.76 1.41 -14.83
C PRO A 333 2.52 0.81 -13.64
N ILE A 334 1.81 0.66 -12.52
CA ILE A 334 2.27 0.11 -11.26
C ILE A 334 1.20 -0.88 -10.80
N TRP A 335 1.62 -2.09 -10.44
CA TRP A 335 0.76 -3.16 -9.95
C TRP A 335 1.34 -3.73 -8.67
N VAL A 336 0.51 -3.85 -7.64
CA VAL A 336 0.77 -4.79 -6.56
C VAL A 336 0.56 -6.18 -7.13
N THR A 337 1.40 -7.13 -6.75
CA THR A 337 1.33 -8.49 -7.28
C THR A 337 1.21 -9.48 -6.14
N PHE A 338 0.43 -10.53 -6.36
CA PHE A 338 0.49 -11.75 -5.56
C PHE A 338 0.90 -12.90 -6.49
N ASN A 339 2.09 -13.46 -6.27
CA ASN A 339 2.66 -14.54 -7.06
C ASN A 339 2.90 -15.76 -6.16
N SER A 340 2.01 -16.75 -6.22
CA SER A 340 2.12 -18.04 -5.51
C SER A 340 2.49 -17.90 -4.03
N GLY A 341 1.77 -17.03 -3.29
CA GLY A 341 1.99 -16.78 -1.86
C GLY A 341 2.93 -15.62 -1.54
N HIS A 342 3.50 -14.95 -2.55
CA HIS A 342 4.43 -13.85 -2.34
C HIS A 342 3.93 -12.53 -2.92
N TYR A 343 3.88 -11.50 -2.07
CA TYR A 343 3.60 -10.15 -2.51
C TYR A 343 4.82 -9.46 -3.13
N GLY A 344 4.56 -8.51 -4.01
CA GLY A 344 5.59 -7.69 -4.67
C GLY A 344 4.98 -6.51 -5.40
N VAL A 345 5.83 -5.75 -6.11
CA VAL A 345 5.40 -4.63 -6.95
C VAL A 345 6.03 -4.73 -8.33
N LEU A 346 5.18 -4.75 -9.35
CA LEU A 346 5.55 -4.68 -10.75
C LEU A 346 5.31 -3.26 -11.26
N PHE A 347 6.26 -2.66 -11.98
CA PHE A 347 6.06 -1.32 -12.51
C PHE A 347 6.87 -1.04 -13.78
N ASN A 348 6.47 0.03 -14.48
CA ASN A 348 7.18 0.63 -15.60
C ASN A 348 7.40 2.13 -15.32
N THR A 349 8.45 2.70 -15.89
CA THR A 349 8.84 4.11 -15.70
C THR A 349 8.11 5.08 -16.62
N ASN A 350 7.57 4.62 -17.75
CA ASN A 350 6.80 5.39 -18.72
C ASN A 350 5.32 5.45 -18.35
N SER A 351 4.83 6.62 -17.93
CA SER A 351 3.42 6.84 -17.53
C SER A 351 2.40 6.53 -18.63
N GLU A 352 2.80 6.58 -19.90
CA GLU A 352 1.91 6.38 -21.05
C GLU A 352 1.82 4.92 -21.51
N LEU A 353 2.49 3.97 -20.83
CA LEU A 353 2.51 2.55 -21.20
C LEU A 353 1.11 2.00 -21.51
N LEU A 354 0.13 2.28 -20.65
CA LEU A 354 -1.25 1.76 -20.76
C LEU A 354 -2.19 2.68 -21.54
N ARG A 355 -1.70 3.82 -22.03
CA ARG A 355 -2.48 4.82 -22.75
C ARG A 355 -2.14 4.84 -24.23
N ASN A 356 -0.91 4.49 -24.56
CA ASN A 356 -0.40 4.45 -25.92
C ASN A 356 -0.12 3.00 -26.35
N TYR A 357 -0.88 2.50 -27.31
CA TYR A 357 -0.72 1.14 -27.84
C TYR A 357 0.68 0.88 -28.41
N HIS A 358 1.38 1.92 -28.90
CA HIS A 358 2.77 1.76 -29.36
C HIS A 358 3.73 1.50 -28.21
N ALA A 359 3.50 2.12 -27.05
CA ALA A 359 4.32 1.90 -25.85
C ALA A 359 4.10 0.50 -25.29
N GLU A 360 2.89 -0.06 -25.43
CA GLU A 360 2.55 -1.41 -24.97
C GLU A 360 3.05 -2.53 -25.91
N ARG A 361 3.67 -2.21 -27.06
CA ARG A 361 4.24 -3.23 -27.96
C ARG A 361 5.51 -3.86 -27.42
N ARG A 362 6.43 -3.05 -26.91
CA ARG A 362 7.71 -3.49 -26.34
C ARG A 362 8.15 -2.52 -25.26
N PHE A 363 8.32 -3.03 -24.05
CA PHE A 363 8.62 -2.20 -22.89
C PHE A 363 9.40 -2.98 -21.83
N GLU A 364 9.95 -2.25 -20.87
CA GLU A 364 10.65 -2.83 -19.72
C GLU A 364 9.74 -2.91 -18.50
N LEU A 365 9.84 -3.97 -17.73
CA LEU A 365 9.18 -4.09 -16.43
C LEU A 365 10.23 -4.31 -15.35
N TYR A 366 9.97 -3.67 -14.21
CA TYR A 366 10.73 -3.84 -12.99
C TYR A 366 9.84 -4.54 -11.98
N TYR A 367 10.33 -5.63 -11.42
CA TYR A 367 9.66 -6.40 -10.39
C TYR A 367 10.43 -6.30 -9.08
N TYR A 368 9.93 -5.53 -8.13
CA TYR A 368 10.50 -5.34 -6.81
C TYR A 368 9.87 -6.31 -5.81
N THR A 369 10.68 -7.20 -5.25
CA THR A 369 10.24 -8.21 -4.30
C THR A 369 10.30 -7.70 -2.87
N VAL A 370 9.54 -8.36 -1.99
CA VAL A 370 9.56 -8.15 -0.54
C VAL A 370 10.97 -8.32 0.06
N GLU A 371 11.86 -9.09 -0.56
CA GLU A 371 13.24 -9.29 -0.10
C GLU A 371 14.20 -8.15 -0.50
N GLY A 372 13.70 -7.11 -1.17
CA GLY A 372 14.56 -6.04 -1.68
C GLY A 372 15.39 -6.46 -2.89
N SER A 373 14.93 -7.47 -3.64
CA SER A 373 15.49 -7.80 -4.95
C SER A 373 14.65 -7.15 -6.05
N CYS A 374 15.31 -6.64 -7.08
CA CYS A 374 14.64 -6.13 -8.27
C CYS A 374 15.02 -6.96 -9.49
N LEU A 375 14.02 -7.49 -10.17
CA LEU A 375 14.17 -8.20 -11.43
C LEU A 375 13.77 -7.27 -12.57
N THR A 376 14.64 -7.13 -13.56
CA THR A 376 14.34 -6.35 -14.78
C THR A 376 14.07 -7.30 -15.93
N MET A 377 12.99 -7.04 -16.67
CA MET A 377 12.57 -7.85 -17.80
C MET A 377 12.09 -6.98 -18.95
N SER A 378 12.21 -7.48 -20.18
CA SER A 378 11.60 -6.89 -21.36
C SER A 378 10.43 -7.74 -21.82
N VAL A 379 9.31 -7.07 -22.08
CA VAL A 379 8.07 -7.70 -22.56
C VAL A 379 7.82 -7.23 -23.99
N ASP A 380 7.59 -8.17 -24.90
CA ASP A 380 7.17 -7.91 -26.28
C ASP A 380 5.82 -8.58 -26.55
N THR A 381 4.78 -7.76 -26.70
CA THR A 381 3.40 -8.21 -26.91
C THR A 381 3.08 -8.49 -28.38
N ARG A 382 4.03 -8.23 -29.30
CA ARG A 382 3.86 -8.53 -30.73
C ARG A 382 4.13 -9.98 -31.06
N TYR A 383 4.74 -10.71 -30.14
CA TYR A 383 5.07 -12.12 -30.33
C TYR A 383 3.78 -12.95 -30.29
N LYS A 384 3.09 -13.04 -31.43
CA LYS A 384 2.06 -14.06 -31.62
C LYS A 384 2.78 -15.37 -31.94
N LYS A 385 2.41 -16.44 -31.24
CA LYS A 385 2.90 -17.80 -31.46
C LYS A 385 2.47 -18.42 -32.81
N PHE A 386 2.09 -17.60 -33.79
CA PHE A 386 1.71 -18.00 -35.15
C PHE A 386 2.77 -17.54 -36.14
N ASN A 387 3.65 -18.46 -36.52
CA ASN A 387 4.24 -18.65 -37.86
C ASN A 387 5.44 -19.61 -37.76
N LYS A 388 5.16 -20.88 -37.43
CA LYS A 388 6.05 -22.02 -37.69
C LYS A 388 5.31 -23.23 -38.26
N GLU A 389 4.17 -23.01 -38.91
CA GLU A 389 3.44 -24.08 -39.62
C GLU A 389 3.53 -23.97 -41.15
N GLU A 390 4.07 -22.87 -41.72
CA GLU A 390 4.16 -22.72 -43.19
C GLU A 390 5.57 -22.90 -43.79
N GLU A 391 6.59 -23.28 -43.03
CA GLU A 391 7.97 -23.41 -43.57
C GLU A 391 8.72 -24.71 -43.28
N ASN A 392 8.06 -25.79 -42.88
CA ASN A 392 8.71 -27.12 -42.89
C ASN A 392 7.73 -28.21 -43.32
N ASN A 393 7.49 -28.29 -44.64
CA ASN A 393 7.34 -29.61 -45.25
C ASN A 393 8.67 -30.36 -45.06
N ASP A 394 8.56 -31.62 -44.66
CA ASP A 394 9.63 -32.59 -44.47
C ASP A 394 10.42 -32.49 -43.16
N ARG A 395 9.82 -33.03 -42.08
CA ARG A 395 10.35 -34.23 -41.39
C ARG A 395 9.42 -34.65 -40.26
N GLU A 396 8.74 -35.76 -40.48
CA GLU A 396 8.20 -36.62 -39.43
C GLU A 396 9.32 -36.99 -38.44
N LYS A 397 9.22 -36.47 -37.22
CA LYS A 397 9.44 -37.19 -35.97
C LYS A 397 8.65 -36.47 -34.88
N THR A 398 7.47 -37.04 -34.67
CA THR A 398 6.44 -36.70 -33.71
C THR A 398 6.96 -36.88 -32.27
N GLU A 399 6.42 -36.04 -31.38
CA GLU A 399 6.34 -36.22 -29.91
C GLU A 399 7.64 -36.00 -29.11
N ASP A 400 7.87 -34.75 -28.68
CA ASP A 400 8.43 -34.35 -27.35
C ASP A 400 9.01 -32.92 -27.34
N PHE A 401 8.21 -31.91 -27.68
CA PHE A 401 8.49 -30.51 -27.29
C PHE A 401 7.39 -30.00 -26.35
N LEU A 402 7.13 -30.78 -25.31
CA LEU A 402 6.31 -30.39 -24.16
C LEU A 402 6.98 -29.23 -23.41
N SER A 403 6.30 -28.09 -23.40
CA SER A 403 6.29 -27.06 -22.36
C SER A 403 7.61 -26.84 -21.60
N ILE A 404 8.40 -25.86 -22.04
CA ILE A 404 9.35 -25.20 -21.11
C ILE A 404 8.51 -24.68 -19.93
N PRO A 405 8.77 -25.09 -18.68
CA PRO A 405 8.00 -24.63 -17.55
C PRO A 405 8.20 -23.12 -17.41
N LEU A 406 7.14 -22.36 -17.68
CA LEU A 406 7.12 -20.93 -17.44
C LEU A 406 7.39 -20.69 -15.95
N SER A 407 8.29 -19.77 -15.65
CA SER A 407 8.47 -19.26 -14.30
C SER A 407 7.15 -18.68 -13.79
N SER A 408 6.89 -18.78 -12.49
CA SER A 408 5.64 -18.26 -11.90
C SER A 408 5.42 -16.77 -12.20
N ILE A 409 6.51 -16.00 -12.32
CA ILE A 409 6.47 -14.58 -12.72
C ILE A 409 6.05 -14.38 -14.18
N GLU A 410 6.44 -15.26 -15.12
CA GLU A 410 5.94 -15.22 -16.51
C GLU A 410 4.44 -15.48 -16.54
N LYS A 411 3.98 -16.50 -15.81
CA LYS A 411 2.55 -16.82 -15.70
C LYS A 411 1.76 -15.64 -15.11
N LEU A 412 2.29 -14.97 -14.09
CA LEU A 412 1.70 -13.75 -13.53
C LEU A 412 1.58 -12.63 -14.58
N ILE A 413 2.62 -12.40 -15.39
CA ILE A 413 2.59 -11.36 -16.44
C ILE A 413 1.58 -11.72 -17.53
N HIS A 414 1.48 -13.00 -17.88
CA HIS A 414 0.49 -13.51 -18.82
C HIS A 414 -0.95 -13.34 -18.36
N THR A 415 -1.23 -13.17 -17.06
CA THR A 415 -2.58 -12.79 -16.60
C THR A 415 -3.04 -11.45 -17.15
N LYS A 416 -2.11 -10.58 -17.61
CA LYS A 416 -2.40 -9.28 -18.20
C LYS A 416 -2.01 -9.19 -19.67
N TRP A 417 -0.81 -9.63 -20.02
CA TRP A 417 -0.29 -9.63 -21.38
C TRP A 417 -0.17 -11.07 -21.88
N GLU A 418 -1.31 -11.60 -22.32
CA GLU A 418 -1.42 -12.94 -22.88
C GLU A 418 -0.40 -13.12 -24.01
N ASP A 419 0.29 -14.26 -24.00
CA ASP A 419 1.29 -14.67 -25.00
C ASP A 419 2.51 -13.75 -25.21
N ALA A 420 2.71 -12.74 -24.36
CA ALA A 420 3.86 -11.83 -24.51
C ALA A 420 5.21 -12.56 -24.33
N ALA A 421 6.17 -12.28 -25.22
CA ALA A 421 7.53 -12.80 -25.06
C ALA A 421 8.26 -12.03 -23.96
N ILE A 422 8.78 -12.75 -22.97
CA ILE A 422 9.45 -12.18 -21.79
C ILE A 422 10.93 -12.53 -21.85
N VAL A 423 11.80 -11.53 -21.72
CA VAL A 423 13.26 -11.71 -21.67
C VAL A 423 13.78 -11.10 -20.37
N PHE A 424 14.32 -11.92 -19.49
CA PHE A 424 14.93 -11.48 -18.23
C PHE A 424 16.31 -10.89 -18.48
N LYS A 425 16.54 -9.66 -18.02
CA LYS A 425 17.81 -8.93 -18.20
C LYS A 425 18.77 -9.08 -17.02
N GLY A 426 18.28 -9.51 -15.86
CA GLY A 426 19.10 -9.76 -14.67
C GLY A 426 18.34 -9.52 -13.37
N ILE A 427 18.80 -10.17 -12.30
CA ILE A 427 18.35 -9.98 -10.92
C ILE A 427 19.41 -9.13 -10.22
N THR A 428 18.98 -8.02 -9.63
CA THR A 428 19.83 -7.24 -8.72
C THR A 428 19.26 -7.39 -7.32
N SER A 429 20.00 -8.05 -6.43
CA SER A 429 19.63 -8.24 -5.03
C SER A 429 20.48 -7.36 -4.11
N LEU A 430 19.91 -6.95 -2.99
CA LEU A 430 20.67 -6.36 -1.88
C LEU A 430 21.38 -7.50 -1.13
N THR A 431 22.70 -7.59 -1.27
CA THR A 431 23.57 -8.37 -0.38
C THR A 431 23.73 -7.71 0.98
#